data_AF-A0A535S8C8-F1
#
_entry.id   AF-A0A535S8C8-F1
#
_cell.length_a   1.000
_cell.length_b   1.000
_cell.length_c   1.000
_cell.angle_alpha   90.00
_cell.angle_beta   90.00
_cell.angle_gamma   90.00
#
_symmetry.space_group_name_H-M   'P 1'
#
loop_
_entity.id
_entity.type
_entity.pdbx_description
1 polymer ?
#
loop_
_entity_poly.entity_id
_entity_poly.type
_entity_poly.pdbx_seq_one_letter_code
_entity_poly.pdbx_strand_id
1 'polypeptide(L)'
;MRRRGAVLVLFALLALAGCDSVAPKPSGPSAQSALDLMFKNRYAAATAQLQDLIRAHPQDARDHATYALVLNYETKPKPALDEALKAQKLAPNDGFVLTVLTRVEDWTSDLQGAARDGATAIKAAPTSALARAFYGEALADVGRYADAQTQLKKGADLAKNGSPYDRAEVERNWANFYRDQKNYPQALDHLKLAAGAQPSWVERLLELARFSIGRQDLTGATEYLQRAATLSPDDAGLREQLGDVAIFAQDYAVAKSAYQAALKLQPRSALDLKVLGDIAVALDKDPTTAAKDERAAIAMEPTDQEAGAFLVAVLRYLTKDEGAAAQAAKQTVDLDQAAVDRQTVALATVNRYRQLAGLNPVTSSSIIHVSALAHAFYTFFNGALPGIRDLGIHKEESGGQGYVGDNVLSRAQHFGYPQRSMAEVITHRNDAAAAVNDWIDSVYHRIPLMRADLLELGYGDAYLGPMTVQVMDMSYRESATGRVIVYPVANQMNVPTAFNGNEIPDPAPNANYPIGYPVTATFDRNARVTIGAFHLRDPSGADLPGVTLQPSAADMENSFGYLANVPLRPGTTYTADLSYTLNGVAGHKTWRFTTAAGPSPTPQSQQAPELR
;
A
#
# COMPACT_ATOMS: atom_id res chain seq x y z
N MET A 1 82.79 -28.27 61.82
CA MET A 1 83.54 -28.07 60.55
C MET A 1 82.67 -28.50 59.38
N ARG A 2 82.41 -27.57 58.46
CA ARG A 2 82.05 -27.69 57.03
C ARG A 2 81.32 -28.95 56.49
N ARG A 3 80.15 -28.64 55.88
CA ARG A 3 79.62 -29.02 54.55
C ARG A 3 78.73 -30.28 54.40
N ARG A 4 77.47 -29.97 54.07
CA ARG A 4 76.64 -30.43 52.93
C ARG A 4 76.46 -31.95 52.70
N GLY A 5 75.23 -32.41 52.90
CA GLY A 5 74.62 -33.60 52.27
C GLY A 5 73.11 -33.54 52.51
N ALA A 6 72.32 -33.07 51.54
CA ALA A 6 71.54 -33.90 50.63
C ALA A 6 70.52 -34.79 51.37
N VAL A 7 69.35 -34.21 51.66
CA VAL A 7 68.15 -34.98 52.03
C VAL A 7 67.48 -35.41 50.72
N LEU A 8 67.56 -36.71 50.42
CA LEU A 8 66.73 -37.37 49.43
C LEU A 8 65.28 -37.34 49.91
N VAL A 9 64.40 -36.66 49.17
CA VAL A 9 62.94 -36.82 49.28
C VAL A 9 62.46 -37.56 48.04
N LEU A 10 61.83 -38.70 48.28
CA LEU A 10 61.27 -39.60 47.29
C LEU A 10 60.16 -38.88 46.49
N PHE A 11 60.25 -38.94 45.17
CA PHE A 11 59.22 -38.54 44.23
C PHE A 11 57.99 -39.46 44.33
N ALA A 12 56.82 -38.86 44.53
CA ALA A 12 55.52 -39.45 44.18
C ALA A 12 54.73 -38.42 43.38
N LEU A 13 54.30 -38.83 42.18
CA LEU A 13 53.75 -38.00 41.11
C LEU A 13 52.48 -37.23 41.53
N LEU A 14 52.52 -35.90 41.35
CA LEU A 14 51.32 -35.07 41.18
C LEU A 14 51.24 -34.70 39.70
N ALA A 15 50.22 -35.23 39.03
CA ALA A 15 49.89 -34.87 37.66
C ALA A 15 49.34 -33.44 37.62
N LEU A 16 50.16 -32.53 37.10
CA LEU A 16 49.73 -31.27 36.49
C LEU A 16 49.15 -31.61 35.11
N ALA A 17 47.84 -31.42 34.94
CA ALA A 17 47.23 -31.14 33.65
C ALA A 17 46.67 -29.72 33.78
N GLY A 18 47.16 -28.70 33.11
CA GLY A 18 47.55 -28.65 31.70
C GLY A 18 46.59 -27.65 31.08
N CYS A 19 47.04 -26.40 30.92
CA CYS A 19 46.31 -25.42 30.12
C CYS A 19 46.21 -25.98 28.70
N ASP A 20 45.03 -26.44 28.31
CA ASP A 20 44.77 -26.70 26.90
C ASP A 20 44.74 -25.35 26.18
N SER A 21 45.82 -25.08 25.45
CA SER A 21 45.81 -24.10 24.38
C SER A 21 44.69 -24.50 23.41
N VAL A 22 43.62 -23.71 23.37
CA VAL A 22 42.57 -23.84 22.35
C VAL A 22 43.26 -23.79 21.00
N ALA A 23 43.33 -24.94 20.32
CA ALA A 23 43.81 -24.99 18.96
C ALA A 23 42.97 -24.03 18.11
N PRO A 24 43.56 -23.15 17.29
CA PRO A 24 42.80 -22.30 16.40
C PRO A 24 41.90 -23.18 15.52
N LYS A 25 40.59 -22.86 15.44
CA LYS A 25 39.65 -23.52 14.51
C LYS A 25 40.31 -23.52 13.11
N PRO A 26 40.25 -24.63 12.34
CA PRO A 26 40.91 -24.71 11.03
C PRO A 26 40.42 -23.60 10.10
N SER A 27 41.22 -23.25 9.08
CA SER A 27 40.92 -22.25 8.03
C SER A 27 39.79 -22.65 7.06
N GLY A 28 38.75 -23.33 7.56
CA GLY A 28 37.60 -23.78 6.82
C GLY A 28 36.38 -22.86 6.98
N PRO A 29 35.22 -23.26 6.44
CA PRO A 29 33.95 -22.56 6.62
C PRO A 29 33.65 -22.29 8.11
N SER A 30 33.06 -21.12 8.40
CA SER A 30 32.66 -20.71 9.76
C SER A 30 31.36 -19.91 9.74
N ALA A 31 30.71 -19.73 10.88
CA ALA A 31 29.55 -18.84 11.01
C ALA A 31 29.83 -17.42 10.45
N GLN A 32 31.01 -16.86 10.73
CA GLN A 32 31.39 -15.55 10.19
C GLN A 32 31.50 -15.56 8.67
N SER A 33 32.13 -16.58 8.07
CA SER A 33 32.23 -16.64 6.61
C SER A 33 30.88 -16.89 5.94
N ALA A 34 29.90 -17.48 6.64
CA ALA A 34 28.52 -17.56 6.18
C ALA A 34 27.82 -16.19 6.20
N LEU A 35 28.03 -15.39 7.26
CA LEU A 35 27.54 -14.00 7.28
C LEU A 35 28.17 -13.17 6.16
N ASP A 36 29.46 -13.36 5.87
CA ASP A 36 30.12 -12.69 4.75
C ASP A 36 29.53 -13.10 3.38
N LEU A 37 29.04 -14.33 3.23
CA LEU A 37 28.29 -14.76 2.05
C LEU A 37 26.93 -14.04 1.98
N MET A 38 26.21 -13.92 3.09
CA MET A 38 24.96 -13.17 3.18
C MET A 38 25.15 -11.70 2.79
N PHE A 39 26.19 -11.03 3.31
CA PHE A 39 26.51 -9.63 2.98
C PHE A 39 26.96 -9.43 1.52
N LYS A 40 27.31 -10.52 0.83
CA LYS A 40 27.56 -10.57 -0.63
C LYS A 40 26.33 -11.03 -1.41
N ASN A 41 25.14 -11.02 -0.80
CA ASN A 41 23.85 -11.40 -1.37
C ASN A 41 23.74 -12.89 -1.73
N ARG A 42 24.62 -13.75 -1.19
CA ARG A 42 24.64 -15.20 -1.47
C ARG A 42 23.94 -15.99 -0.36
N TYR A 43 22.65 -15.70 -0.14
CA TYR A 43 21.85 -16.31 0.94
C TYR A 43 21.81 -17.84 0.87
N ALA A 44 21.57 -18.43 -0.31
CA ALA A 44 21.55 -19.88 -0.46
C ALA A 44 22.87 -20.55 -0.05
N ALA A 45 24.00 -19.92 -0.37
CA ALA A 45 25.32 -20.41 0.01
C ALA A 45 25.58 -20.24 1.51
N ALA A 46 25.17 -19.12 2.10
CA ALA A 46 25.26 -18.89 3.54
C ALA A 46 24.46 -19.93 4.33
N THR A 47 23.20 -20.17 3.92
CA THR A 47 22.30 -21.16 4.52
C THR A 47 22.87 -22.58 4.39
N ALA A 48 23.31 -22.99 3.20
CA ALA A 48 23.91 -24.31 3.00
C ALA A 48 25.15 -24.51 3.89
N GLN A 49 26.02 -23.50 3.97
CA GLN A 49 27.22 -23.57 4.80
C GLN A 49 26.88 -23.70 6.30
N LEU A 50 25.89 -22.96 6.80
CA LEU A 50 25.46 -23.05 8.20
C LEU A 50 24.81 -24.39 8.51
N GLN A 51 24.02 -24.94 7.58
CA GLN A 51 23.48 -26.29 7.72
C GLN A 51 24.58 -27.35 7.78
N ASP A 52 25.65 -27.21 7.00
CA ASP A 52 26.81 -28.12 7.04
C ASP A 52 27.55 -28.04 8.38
N LEU A 53 27.78 -26.83 8.88
CA LEU A 53 28.40 -26.59 10.18
C LEU A 53 27.57 -27.21 11.32
N ILE A 54 26.26 -26.98 11.31
CA ILE A 54 25.33 -27.55 12.29
C ILE A 54 25.29 -29.08 12.20
N ARG A 55 25.35 -29.68 11.00
CA ARG A 55 25.40 -31.14 10.84
C ARG A 55 26.70 -31.72 11.41
N ALA A 56 27.82 -31.04 11.24
CA ALA A 56 29.10 -31.47 11.79
C ALA A 56 29.19 -31.25 13.31
N HIS A 57 28.57 -30.18 13.81
CA HIS A 57 28.64 -29.74 15.20
C HIS A 57 27.26 -29.33 15.75
N PRO A 58 26.33 -30.29 15.97
CA PRO A 58 24.92 -30.02 16.30
C PRO A 58 24.68 -29.45 17.70
N GLN A 59 25.74 -29.17 18.46
CA GLN A 59 25.70 -28.57 19.80
C GLN A 59 26.38 -27.19 19.82
N ASP A 60 26.90 -26.69 18.70
CA ASP A 60 27.47 -25.34 18.63
C ASP A 60 26.33 -24.31 18.59
N ALA A 61 26.04 -23.72 19.75
CA ALA A 61 24.95 -22.77 19.91
C ALA A 61 25.11 -21.52 19.03
N ARG A 62 26.34 -21.10 18.72
CA ARG A 62 26.58 -19.90 17.91
C ARG A 62 26.36 -20.14 16.42
N ASP A 63 26.61 -21.36 15.93
CA ASP A 63 26.25 -21.74 14.57
C ASP A 63 24.72 -21.76 14.40
N HIS A 64 23.99 -22.32 15.37
CA HIS A 64 22.53 -22.25 15.44
C HIS A 64 22.00 -20.79 15.47
N ALA A 65 22.55 -19.93 16.34
CA ALA A 65 22.16 -18.52 16.39
C ALA A 65 22.46 -17.79 15.07
N THR A 66 23.62 -18.03 14.46
CA THR A 66 23.95 -17.41 13.18
C THR A 66 22.99 -17.86 12.08
N TYR A 67 22.59 -19.13 12.09
CA TYR A 67 21.59 -19.64 11.15
C TYR A 67 20.22 -19.01 11.34
N ALA A 68 19.78 -18.86 12.59
CA ALA A 68 18.55 -18.14 12.92
C ALA A 68 18.58 -16.69 12.39
N LEU A 69 19.72 -16.00 12.51
CA LEU A 69 19.87 -14.65 11.98
C LEU A 69 19.75 -14.60 10.45
N VAL A 70 20.38 -15.54 9.72
CA VAL A 70 20.25 -15.62 8.25
C VAL A 70 18.81 -15.90 7.84
N LEU A 71 18.14 -16.86 8.51
CA LEU A 71 16.73 -17.16 8.26
C LEU A 71 15.82 -15.95 8.51
N ASN A 72 16.15 -15.12 9.48
CA ASN A 72 15.42 -13.89 9.78
C ASN A 72 15.50 -12.88 8.62
N TYR A 73 16.69 -12.67 8.02
CA TYR A 73 16.83 -11.82 6.83
C TYR A 73 16.28 -12.46 5.55
N GLU A 74 16.20 -13.80 5.47
CA GLU A 74 15.47 -14.51 4.41
C GLU A 74 13.94 -14.49 4.60
N THR A 75 13.43 -13.68 5.54
CA THR A 75 11.99 -13.54 5.88
C THR A 75 11.30 -14.87 6.19
N LYS A 76 12.00 -15.78 6.88
CA LYS A 76 11.50 -17.09 7.35
C LYS A 76 11.26 -17.05 8.87
N PRO A 77 10.21 -16.36 9.37
CA PRO A 77 10.03 -16.04 10.79
C PRO A 77 9.96 -17.28 11.69
N LYS A 78 9.15 -18.27 11.30
CA LYS A 78 8.99 -19.49 12.09
C LYS A 78 10.29 -20.31 12.17
N PRO A 79 10.94 -20.67 11.05
CA PRO A 79 12.24 -21.34 11.09
C PRO A 79 13.30 -20.58 11.87
N ALA A 80 13.36 -19.24 11.73
CA ALA A 80 14.30 -18.40 12.47
C ALA A 80 14.08 -18.52 13.99
N LEU A 81 12.83 -18.40 14.45
CA LEU A 81 12.50 -18.49 15.87
C LEU A 81 12.77 -19.89 16.45
N ASP A 82 12.36 -20.94 15.74
CA ASP A 82 12.59 -22.32 16.17
C ASP A 82 14.11 -22.58 16.36
N GLU A 83 14.94 -22.05 15.47
CA GLU A 83 16.40 -22.20 15.53
C GLU A 83 17.06 -21.30 16.60
N ALA A 84 16.57 -20.08 16.79
CA ALA A 84 17.05 -19.17 17.85
C ALA A 84 16.78 -19.75 19.24
N LEU A 85 15.60 -20.32 19.47
CA LEU A 85 15.25 -20.99 20.74
C LEU A 85 16.10 -22.23 20.98
N LYS A 86 16.46 -22.97 19.93
CA LYS A 86 17.41 -24.08 20.03
C LYS A 86 18.81 -23.60 20.45
N ALA A 87 19.30 -22.51 19.86
CA ALA A 87 20.56 -21.89 20.27
C ALA A 87 20.53 -21.45 21.74
N GLN A 88 19.44 -20.80 22.18
CA GLN A 88 19.25 -20.38 23.58
C GLN A 88 19.27 -21.58 24.53
N LYS A 89 18.61 -22.69 24.18
CA LYS A 89 18.61 -23.90 25.01
C LYS A 89 20.02 -24.50 25.18
N LEU A 90 20.84 -24.45 24.13
CA LEU A 90 22.22 -24.96 24.16
C LEU A 90 23.15 -24.05 24.98
N ALA A 91 22.97 -22.73 24.92
CA ALA A 91 23.79 -21.76 25.63
C ALA A 91 22.95 -20.59 26.18
N PRO A 92 22.25 -20.76 27.31
CA PRO A 92 21.26 -19.78 27.80
C PRO A 92 21.85 -18.46 28.30
N ASN A 93 23.16 -18.41 28.53
CA ASN A 93 23.88 -17.23 29.00
C ASN A 93 24.87 -16.67 27.98
N ASP A 94 24.91 -17.21 26.75
CA ASP A 94 25.80 -16.68 25.71
C ASP A 94 25.22 -15.37 25.16
N GLY A 95 26.00 -14.30 25.25
CA GLY A 95 25.52 -12.97 24.87
C GLY A 95 25.21 -12.80 23.39
N PHE A 96 25.88 -13.52 22.49
CA PHE A 96 25.56 -13.48 21.06
C PHE A 96 24.26 -14.22 20.77
N VAL A 97 24.08 -15.41 21.36
CA VAL A 97 22.84 -16.18 21.26
C VAL A 97 21.63 -15.37 21.72
N LEU A 98 21.71 -14.72 22.89
CA LEU A 98 20.65 -13.87 23.41
C LEU A 98 20.42 -12.62 22.54
N THR A 99 21.49 -12.05 21.96
CA THR A 99 21.38 -10.92 21.04
C THR A 99 20.58 -11.31 19.79
N VAL A 100 20.88 -12.46 19.17
CA VAL A 100 20.14 -12.92 17.99
C VAL A 100 18.69 -13.26 18.36
N LEU A 101 18.47 -13.94 19.49
CA LEU A 101 17.11 -14.24 19.95
C LEU A 101 16.28 -12.96 20.09
N THR A 102 16.84 -11.91 20.70
CA THR A 102 16.19 -10.60 20.82
C THR A 102 15.71 -10.08 19.46
N ARG A 103 16.55 -10.14 18.43
CA ARG A 103 16.19 -9.69 17.06
C ARG A 103 15.11 -10.56 16.43
N VAL A 104 15.19 -11.88 16.60
CA VAL A 104 14.21 -12.81 16.02
C VAL A 104 12.85 -12.69 16.72
N GLU A 105 12.80 -12.57 18.05
CA GLU A 105 11.57 -12.34 18.81
C GLU A 105 10.88 -11.04 18.38
N ASP A 106 11.66 -9.96 18.23
CA ASP A 106 11.17 -8.65 17.79
C ASP A 106 10.49 -8.73 16.41
N TRP A 107 11.19 -9.30 15.41
CA TRP A 107 10.66 -9.43 14.04
C TRP A 107 9.53 -10.48 13.91
N THR A 108 9.40 -11.38 14.89
CA THR A 108 8.27 -12.32 14.98
C THR A 108 7.14 -11.82 15.87
N SER A 109 7.16 -10.54 16.25
CA SER A 109 6.14 -9.83 17.03
C SER A 109 6.01 -10.27 18.50
N ASP A 110 6.97 -10.98 19.06
CA ASP A 110 7.10 -11.18 20.52
C ASP A 110 7.88 -10.02 21.16
N LEU A 111 7.29 -8.82 21.10
CA LEU A 111 7.95 -7.57 21.54
C LEU A 111 8.29 -7.57 23.04
N GLN A 112 7.45 -8.21 23.86
CA GLN A 112 7.68 -8.31 25.30
C GLN A 112 8.79 -9.32 25.63
N GLY A 113 8.83 -10.45 24.91
CA GLY A 113 9.95 -11.40 24.94
C GLY A 113 11.27 -10.71 24.57
N ALA A 114 11.28 -10.04 23.42
CA ALA A 114 12.45 -9.32 22.90
C ALA A 114 12.98 -8.28 23.90
N ALA A 115 12.11 -7.48 24.52
CA ALA A 115 12.54 -6.49 25.51
C ALA A 115 13.14 -7.15 26.78
N ARG A 116 12.59 -8.28 27.22
CA ARG A 116 13.11 -9.03 28.39
C ARG A 116 14.47 -9.68 28.07
N ASP A 117 14.57 -10.35 26.94
CA ASP A 117 15.75 -11.12 26.56
C ASP A 117 16.87 -10.18 26.09
N GLY A 118 16.55 -9.06 25.46
CA GLY A 118 17.48 -7.97 25.15
C GLY A 118 18.13 -7.35 26.39
N ALA A 119 17.36 -7.16 27.47
CA ALA A 119 17.92 -6.73 28.75
C ALA A 119 18.92 -7.74 29.34
N THR A 120 18.74 -9.02 29.05
CA THR A 120 19.67 -10.10 29.45
C THR A 120 20.87 -10.15 28.52
N ALA A 121 20.68 -9.96 27.21
CA ALA A 121 21.74 -9.92 26.20
C ALA A 121 22.79 -8.85 26.52
N ILE A 122 22.37 -7.63 26.89
CA ILE A 122 23.32 -6.55 27.24
C ILE A 122 24.07 -6.76 28.56
N LYS A 123 23.59 -7.66 29.43
CA LYS A 123 24.33 -8.07 30.65
C LYS A 123 25.36 -9.13 30.31
N ALA A 124 25.00 -10.07 29.44
CA ALA A 124 25.89 -11.13 28.98
C ALA A 124 26.97 -10.62 28.01
N ALA A 125 26.68 -9.60 27.22
CA ALA A 125 27.60 -8.96 26.26
C ALA A 125 27.60 -7.42 26.40
N PRO A 126 28.18 -6.86 27.47
CA PRO A 126 28.09 -5.42 27.77
C PRO A 126 28.75 -4.51 26.73
N THR A 127 29.69 -5.04 25.95
CA THR A 127 30.45 -4.35 24.89
C THR A 127 29.95 -4.69 23.48
N SER A 128 28.83 -5.40 23.33
CA SER A 128 28.25 -5.69 22.01
C SER A 128 27.41 -4.52 21.51
N ALA A 129 27.80 -3.95 20.37
CA ALA A 129 27.02 -2.91 19.70
C ALA A 129 25.65 -3.47 19.24
N LEU A 130 25.61 -4.69 18.69
CA LEU A 130 24.38 -5.35 18.26
C LEU A 130 23.42 -5.62 19.43
N ALA A 131 23.93 -6.07 20.58
CA ALA A 131 23.08 -6.28 21.77
C ALA A 131 22.39 -4.98 22.20
N ARG A 132 23.11 -3.85 22.13
CA ARG A 132 22.55 -2.52 22.42
C ARG A 132 21.55 -2.08 21.36
N ALA A 133 21.85 -2.32 20.08
CA ALA A 133 21.02 -1.92 18.96
C ALA A 133 19.67 -2.66 18.97
N PHE A 134 19.70 -3.99 19.08
CA PHE A 134 18.50 -4.84 19.05
C PHE A 134 17.64 -4.67 20.30
N TYR A 135 18.27 -4.50 21.48
CA TYR A 135 17.51 -4.14 22.67
C TYR A 135 16.91 -2.72 22.57
N GLY A 136 17.62 -1.79 21.92
CA GLY A 136 17.10 -0.45 21.65
C GLY A 136 15.85 -0.47 20.78
N GLU A 137 15.84 -1.30 19.73
CA GLU A 137 14.67 -1.54 18.88
C GLU A 137 13.50 -2.12 19.68
N ALA A 138 13.72 -3.25 20.37
CA ALA A 138 12.67 -3.90 21.17
C ALA A 138 12.07 -2.95 22.24
N LEU A 139 12.88 -2.05 22.81
CA LEU A 139 12.40 -1.02 23.73
C LEU A 139 11.52 0.04 23.04
N ALA A 140 11.85 0.45 21.82
CA ALA A 140 11.06 1.41 21.05
C ALA A 140 9.69 0.81 20.69
N ASP A 141 9.66 -0.45 20.27
CA ASP A 141 8.46 -1.17 19.87
C ASP A 141 7.49 -1.41 21.03
N VAL A 142 7.98 -1.54 22.27
CA VAL A 142 7.14 -1.56 23.49
C VAL A 142 6.85 -0.16 24.06
N GLY A 143 7.18 0.91 23.33
CA GLY A 143 6.89 2.32 23.68
C GLY A 143 7.84 2.94 24.70
N ARG A 144 8.95 2.29 25.05
CA ARG A 144 9.95 2.79 26.01
C ARG A 144 11.04 3.61 25.33
N TYR A 145 10.64 4.68 24.63
CA TYR A 145 11.53 5.48 23.78
C TYR A 145 12.75 6.09 24.50
N ALA A 146 12.63 6.53 25.74
CA ALA A 146 13.77 7.09 26.48
C ALA A 146 14.86 6.04 26.78
N ASP A 147 14.43 4.82 27.09
CA ASP A 147 15.34 3.69 27.33
C ASP A 147 15.97 3.24 26.02
N ALA A 148 15.17 3.15 24.95
CA ALA A 148 15.62 2.83 23.60
C ALA A 148 16.74 3.78 23.16
N GLN A 149 16.51 5.09 23.26
CA GLN A 149 17.50 6.11 22.92
C GLN A 149 18.80 5.97 23.72
N THR A 150 18.71 5.58 24.99
CA THR A 150 19.88 5.34 25.84
C THR A 150 20.69 4.15 25.35
N GLN A 151 20.05 3.06 24.93
CA GLN A 151 20.75 1.89 24.39
C GLN A 151 21.34 2.20 23.02
N LEU A 152 20.62 2.88 22.13
CA LEU A 152 21.11 3.23 20.80
C LEU A 152 22.32 4.17 20.85
N LYS A 153 22.36 5.14 21.78
CA LYS A 153 23.56 5.98 22.01
C LYS A 153 24.76 5.14 22.42
N LYS A 154 24.58 4.22 23.36
CA LYS A 154 25.66 3.31 23.81
C LYS A 154 26.09 2.37 22.67
N GLY A 155 25.15 1.87 21.88
CA GLY A 155 25.43 1.06 20.70
C GLY A 155 26.28 1.81 19.67
N ALA A 156 25.94 3.08 19.40
CA ALA A 156 26.69 3.93 18.47
C ALA A 156 28.13 4.18 18.95
N ASP A 157 28.33 4.40 20.25
CA ASP A 157 29.68 4.55 20.80
C ASP A 157 30.51 3.27 20.66
N LEU A 158 29.92 2.10 20.89
CA LEU A 158 30.59 0.81 20.70
C LEU A 158 30.88 0.52 19.22
N ALA A 159 29.96 0.87 18.32
CA ALA A 159 30.06 0.61 16.89
C ALA A 159 31.17 1.42 16.19
N LYS A 160 31.67 2.51 16.78
CA LYS A 160 32.82 3.28 16.24
C LYS A 160 34.05 2.40 15.98
N ASN A 161 34.25 1.37 16.81
CA ASN A 161 35.33 0.40 16.70
C ASN A 161 34.83 -0.99 16.26
N GLY A 162 33.57 -1.09 15.83
CA GLY A 162 32.92 -2.33 15.42
C GLY A 162 33.10 -2.65 13.94
N SER A 163 32.52 -3.77 13.52
CA SER A 163 32.43 -4.18 12.13
C SER A 163 31.54 -3.22 11.31
N PRO A 164 31.63 -3.26 9.96
CA PRO A 164 30.66 -2.59 9.11
C PRO A 164 29.20 -2.98 9.41
N TYR A 165 28.94 -4.24 9.78
CA TYR A 165 27.62 -4.71 10.19
C TYR A 165 27.15 -4.08 11.51
N ASP A 166 28.02 -3.98 12.51
CA ASP A 166 27.69 -3.32 13.80
C ASP A 166 27.27 -1.87 13.59
N ARG A 167 28.03 -1.14 12.76
CA ARG A 167 27.70 0.25 12.41
C ARG A 167 26.38 0.32 11.67
N ALA A 168 26.19 -0.51 10.64
CA ALA A 168 24.97 -0.50 9.85
C ALA A 168 23.72 -0.80 10.69
N GLU A 169 23.76 -1.82 11.55
CA GLU A 169 22.60 -2.16 12.39
C GLU A 169 22.29 -1.09 13.43
N VAL A 170 23.30 -0.45 14.04
CA VAL A 170 23.03 0.66 14.95
C VAL A 170 22.34 1.81 14.22
N GLU A 171 22.84 2.21 13.05
CA GLU A 171 22.23 3.28 12.26
C GLU A 171 20.82 2.91 11.79
N ARG A 172 20.61 1.66 11.35
CA ARG A 172 19.28 1.16 10.97
C ARG A 172 18.29 1.19 12.14
N ASN A 173 18.73 0.88 13.36
CA ASN A 173 17.85 0.96 14.53
C ASN A 173 17.59 2.40 14.99
N TRP A 174 18.53 3.34 14.77
CA TRP A 174 18.23 4.77 14.89
C TRP A 174 17.17 5.22 13.88
N ALA A 175 17.23 4.72 12.65
CA ALA A 175 16.22 5.04 11.65
C ALA A 175 14.82 4.58 12.05
N ASN A 176 14.68 3.35 12.56
CA ASN A 176 13.41 2.85 13.09
C ASN A 176 12.89 3.71 14.24
N PHE A 177 13.75 4.03 15.21
CA PHE A 177 13.40 4.89 16.33
C PHE A 177 12.84 6.26 15.90
N TYR A 178 13.43 6.89 14.88
CA TYR A 178 12.94 8.15 14.34
C TYR A 178 11.68 8.00 13.50
N ARG A 179 11.54 6.88 12.77
CA ARG A 179 10.32 6.55 12.00
C ARG A 179 9.11 6.42 12.92
N ASP A 180 9.26 5.76 14.07
CA ASP A 180 8.15 5.58 15.03
C ASP A 180 7.70 6.92 15.64
N GLN A 181 8.64 7.87 15.77
CA GLN A 181 8.36 9.24 16.16
C GLN A 181 7.88 10.14 15.01
N LYS A 182 7.70 9.57 13.81
CA LYS A 182 7.33 10.27 12.57
C LYS A 182 8.33 11.36 12.17
N ASN A 183 9.57 11.29 12.66
CA ASN A 183 10.68 12.15 12.23
C ASN A 183 11.37 11.55 11.00
N TYR A 184 10.66 11.62 9.87
CA TYR A 184 11.10 11.03 8.61
C TYR A 184 12.45 11.56 8.08
N PRO A 185 12.80 12.85 8.22
CA PRO A 185 14.12 13.33 7.79
C PRO A 185 15.27 12.61 8.49
N GLN A 186 15.21 12.50 9.83
CA GLN A 186 16.23 11.78 10.59
C GLN A 186 16.24 10.28 10.28
N ALA A 187 15.06 9.68 10.11
CA ALA A 187 14.97 8.28 9.72
C ALA A 187 15.69 8.00 8.39
N LEU A 188 15.49 8.86 7.39
CA LEU A 188 16.16 8.73 6.09
C LEU A 188 17.69 8.92 6.19
N ASP A 189 18.16 9.91 6.95
CA ASP A 189 19.59 10.15 7.13
C ASP A 189 20.29 8.93 7.75
N HIS A 190 19.68 8.33 8.78
CA HIS A 190 20.21 7.14 9.43
C HIS A 190 20.16 5.90 8.53
N LEU A 191 19.13 5.71 7.70
CA LEU A 191 19.13 4.64 6.68
C LEU A 191 20.26 4.81 5.66
N LYS A 192 20.54 6.05 5.23
CA LYS A 192 21.65 6.34 4.32
C LYS A 192 23.00 6.02 4.97
N LEU A 193 23.18 6.32 6.26
CA LEU A 193 24.37 5.93 7.02
C LEU A 193 24.51 4.40 7.11
N ALA A 194 23.41 3.68 7.37
CA ALA A 194 23.41 2.22 7.39
C ALA A 194 23.85 1.62 6.04
N ALA A 195 23.28 2.12 4.94
CA ALA A 195 23.68 1.72 3.59
C ALA A 195 25.13 2.10 3.25
N GLY A 196 25.62 3.24 3.75
CA GLY A 196 27.02 3.64 3.60
C GLY A 196 28.00 2.71 4.32
N ALA A 197 27.58 2.11 5.44
CA ALA A 197 28.40 1.14 6.16
C ALA A 197 28.44 -0.24 5.48
N GLN A 198 27.40 -0.65 4.75
CA GLN A 198 27.35 -1.91 3.99
C GLN A 198 26.90 -1.69 2.53
N PRO A 199 27.75 -1.08 1.68
CA PRO A 199 27.33 -0.60 0.35
C PRO A 199 27.06 -1.70 -0.68
N SER A 200 27.51 -2.94 -0.43
CA SER A 200 27.34 -4.08 -1.35
C SER A 200 26.21 -5.03 -0.95
N TRP A 201 25.56 -4.80 0.19
CA TRP A 201 24.49 -5.66 0.67
C TRP A 201 23.15 -5.09 0.23
N VAL A 202 22.45 -5.82 -0.64
CA VAL A 202 21.18 -5.42 -1.27
C VAL A 202 20.13 -5.03 -0.24
N GLU A 203 20.10 -5.72 0.91
CA GLU A 203 19.13 -5.46 1.97
C GLU A 203 19.11 -3.98 2.42
N ARG A 204 20.28 -3.32 2.46
CA ARG A 204 20.35 -1.90 2.84
C ARG A 204 19.69 -0.97 1.83
N LEU A 205 19.75 -1.32 0.56
CA LEU A 205 19.08 -0.58 -0.50
C LEU A 205 17.57 -0.86 -0.49
N LEU A 206 17.17 -2.09 -0.18
CA LEU A 206 15.76 -2.44 -0.01
C LEU A 206 15.12 -1.71 1.17
N GLU A 207 15.83 -1.55 2.28
CA GLU A 207 15.36 -0.73 3.42
C GLU A 207 15.09 0.73 3.01
N LEU A 208 16.01 1.33 2.22
CA LEU A 208 15.83 2.67 1.66
C LEU A 208 14.67 2.73 0.66
N ALA A 209 14.55 1.74 -0.23
CA ALA A 209 13.45 1.66 -1.19
C ALA A 209 12.09 1.56 -0.48
N ARG A 210 11.94 0.65 0.49
CA ARG A 210 10.72 0.51 1.30
C ARG A 210 10.38 1.80 2.05
N PHE A 211 11.39 2.48 2.62
CA PHE A 211 11.17 3.78 3.25
C PHE A 211 10.65 4.82 2.25
N SER A 212 11.29 4.95 1.09
CA SER A 212 10.87 5.89 0.03
C SER A 212 9.45 5.59 -0.49
N ILE A 213 9.09 4.31 -0.71
CA ILE A 213 7.73 3.89 -1.08
C ILE A 213 6.70 4.34 -0.03
N GLY A 214 6.98 4.07 1.25
CA GLY A 214 6.10 4.48 2.36
C GLY A 214 5.98 6.00 2.51
N ARG A 215 6.88 6.78 1.91
CA ARG A 215 6.83 8.25 1.83
C ARG A 215 6.32 8.77 0.49
N GLN A 216 5.87 7.90 -0.42
CA GLN A 216 5.44 8.23 -1.78
C GLN A 216 6.55 8.86 -2.64
N ASP A 217 7.81 8.67 -2.26
CA ASP A 217 8.99 9.04 -3.05
C ASP A 217 9.34 7.89 -4.01
N LEU A 218 8.50 7.71 -5.03
CA LEU A 218 8.62 6.59 -5.97
C LEU A 218 9.87 6.71 -6.85
N THR A 219 10.32 7.93 -7.15
CA THR A 219 11.58 8.18 -7.87
C THR A 219 12.78 7.74 -7.05
N GLY A 220 12.89 8.14 -5.79
CA GLY A 220 13.95 7.68 -4.89
C GLY A 220 13.93 6.17 -4.70
N ALA A 221 12.74 5.57 -4.54
CA ALA A 221 12.59 4.11 -4.46
C ALA A 221 13.11 3.40 -5.72
N THR A 222 12.80 3.93 -6.91
CA THR A 222 13.27 3.42 -8.19
C THR A 222 14.80 3.45 -8.28
N GLU A 223 15.43 4.56 -7.89
CA GLU A 223 16.91 4.69 -7.89
C GLU A 223 17.58 3.66 -6.97
N TYR A 224 17.03 3.42 -5.76
CA TYR A 224 17.57 2.41 -4.85
C TYR A 224 17.40 0.98 -5.40
N LEU A 225 16.25 0.67 -6.01
CA LEU A 225 16.00 -0.63 -6.63
C LEU A 225 16.87 -0.89 -7.87
N GLN A 226 17.14 0.12 -8.69
CA GLN A 226 18.09 0.01 -9.82
C GLN A 226 19.51 -0.32 -9.33
N ARG A 227 19.96 0.33 -8.25
CA ARG A 227 21.24 0.02 -7.61
C ARG A 227 21.26 -1.40 -7.04
N ALA A 228 20.17 -1.82 -6.40
CA ALA A 228 20.03 -3.17 -5.88
C ALA A 228 20.10 -4.22 -7.01
N ALA A 229 19.38 -4.01 -8.11
CA ALA A 229 19.38 -4.88 -9.28
C ALA A 229 20.75 -4.98 -9.96
N THR A 230 21.61 -3.97 -9.81
CA THR A 230 23.01 -4.00 -10.26
C THR A 230 23.88 -4.91 -9.38
N LEU A 231 23.59 -4.99 -8.07
CA LEU A 231 24.32 -5.84 -7.13
C LEU A 231 23.89 -7.33 -7.22
N SER A 232 22.65 -7.59 -7.64
CA SER A 232 22.09 -8.93 -7.86
C SER A 232 21.53 -9.07 -9.29
N PRO A 233 22.40 -9.26 -10.30
CA PRO A 233 21.99 -9.28 -11.70
C PRO A 233 21.20 -10.54 -12.13
N ASP A 234 21.08 -11.54 -11.27
CA ASP A 234 20.39 -12.82 -11.48
C ASP A 234 19.12 -12.96 -10.63
N ASP A 235 18.72 -11.91 -9.91
CA ASP A 235 17.50 -11.88 -9.11
C ASP A 235 16.32 -11.35 -9.94
N ALA A 236 15.39 -12.24 -10.32
CA ALA A 236 14.22 -11.87 -11.08
C ALA A 236 13.19 -11.12 -10.22
N GLY A 237 12.98 -11.51 -8.96
CA GLY A 237 12.04 -10.85 -8.06
C GLY A 237 12.43 -9.40 -7.77
N LEU A 238 13.72 -9.11 -7.70
CA LEU A 238 14.21 -7.74 -7.57
C LEU A 238 13.94 -6.88 -8.81
N ARG A 239 13.90 -7.49 -10.00
CA ARG A 239 13.54 -6.81 -11.25
C ARG A 239 12.03 -6.58 -11.33
N GLU A 240 11.23 -7.56 -10.91
CA GLU A 240 9.77 -7.41 -10.78
C GLU A 240 9.44 -6.26 -9.82
N GLN A 241 10.07 -6.21 -8.63
CA GLN A 241 9.89 -5.11 -7.67
C GLN A 241 10.28 -3.73 -8.25
N LEU A 242 11.39 -3.67 -8.99
CA LEU A 242 11.76 -2.45 -9.72
C LEU A 242 10.69 -2.08 -10.75
N GLY A 243 10.17 -3.07 -11.48
CA GLY A 243 9.11 -2.92 -12.45
C GLY A 243 7.83 -2.35 -11.83
N ASP A 244 7.38 -2.92 -10.72
CA ASP A 244 6.19 -2.48 -9.97
C ASP A 244 6.32 -1.04 -9.51
N VAL A 245 7.41 -0.72 -8.82
CA VAL A 245 7.64 0.64 -8.32
C VAL A 245 7.71 1.64 -9.47
N ALA A 246 8.31 1.25 -10.60
CA ALA A 246 8.34 2.08 -11.80
C ALA A 246 6.96 2.28 -12.44
N ILE A 247 6.07 1.28 -12.43
CA ILE A 247 4.67 1.42 -12.85
C ILE A 247 3.95 2.45 -11.97
N PHE A 248 4.07 2.34 -10.65
CA PHE A 248 3.49 3.33 -9.73
C PHE A 248 4.10 4.73 -9.91
N ALA A 249 5.39 4.80 -10.21
CA ALA A 249 6.07 6.06 -10.55
C ALA A 249 5.67 6.61 -11.93
N GLN A 250 4.90 5.85 -12.72
CA GLN A 250 4.55 6.11 -14.11
C GLN A 250 5.78 6.22 -15.03
N ASP A 251 6.91 5.62 -14.62
CA ASP A 251 8.10 5.42 -15.46
C ASP A 251 8.01 4.07 -16.16
N TYR A 252 7.08 4.00 -17.12
CA TYR A 252 6.80 2.78 -17.87
C TYR A 252 8.01 2.29 -18.69
N ALA A 253 8.98 3.16 -19.01
CA ALA A 253 10.19 2.77 -19.72
C ALA A 253 11.12 1.93 -18.82
N VAL A 254 11.32 2.37 -17.57
CA VAL A 254 12.04 1.58 -16.57
C VAL A 254 11.27 0.30 -16.26
N ALA A 255 9.95 0.38 -16.09
CA ALA A 255 9.12 -0.79 -15.84
C ALA A 255 9.29 -1.86 -16.92
N LYS A 256 9.18 -1.46 -18.20
CA LYS A 256 9.37 -2.34 -19.34
C LYS A 256 10.72 -3.02 -19.32
N SER A 257 11.79 -2.26 -19.10
CA SER A 257 13.14 -2.80 -19.10
C SER A 257 13.36 -3.79 -17.95
N ALA A 258 12.79 -3.51 -16.78
CA ALA A 258 12.88 -4.36 -15.60
C ALA A 258 12.14 -5.69 -15.81
N TYR A 259 10.87 -5.63 -16.25
CA TYR A 259 10.07 -6.83 -16.54
C TYR A 259 10.63 -7.67 -17.69
N GLN A 260 11.19 -7.04 -18.73
CA GLN A 260 11.91 -7.79 -19.77
C GLN A 260 13.16 -8.49 -19.24
N ALA A 261 13.82 -7.92 -18.23
CA ALA A 261 14.97 -8.56 -17.58
C ALA A 261 14.51 -9.69 -16.65
N ALA A 262 13.38 -9.54 -15.94
CA ALA A 262 12.77 -10.58 -15.13
C ALA A 262 12.38 -11.80 -15.99
N LEU A 263 11.65 -11.56 -17.09
CA LEU A 263 11.20 -12.61 -18.00
C LEU A 263 12.37 -13.37 -18.65
N LYS A 264 13.52 -12.71 -18.88
CA LYS A 264 14.74 -13.40 -19.35
C LYS A 264 15.28 -14.41 -18.34
N LEU A 265 15.17 -14.10 -17.05
CA LEU A 265 15.57 -15.00 -15.96
C LEU A 265 14.49 -16.06 -15.69
N GLN A 266 13.21 -15.72 -15.92
CA GLN A 266 12.06 -16.60 -15.73
C GLN A 266 11.16 -16.64 -16.99
N PRO A 267 11.52 -17.38 -18.05
CA PRO A 267 10.83 -17.33 -19.35
C PRO A 267 9.37 -17.82 -19.38
N ARG A 268 8.80 -18.19 -18.24
CA ARG A 268 7.43 -18.69 -18.07
C ARG A 268 6.69 -17.99 -16.93
N SER A 269 7.14 -16.79 -16.53
CA SER A 269 6.42 -15.97 -15.56
C SER A 269 5.14 -15.43 -16.21
N ALA A 270 3.98 -15.88 -15.74
CA ALA A 270 2.68 -15.38 -16.20
C ALA A 270 2.53 -13.89 -15.85
N LEU A 271 2.98 -13.51 -14.66
CA LEU A 271 3.01 -12.12 -14.18
C LEU A 271 3.78 -11.22 -15.16
N ASP A 272 5.03 -11.58 -15.49
CA ASP A 272 5.87 -10.76 -16.37
C ASP A 272 5.24 -10.59 -17.76
N LEU A 273 4.66 -11.66 -18.30
CA LEU A 273 4.00 -11.65 -19.61
C LEU A 273 2.78 -10.72 -19.62
N LYS A 274 1.95 -10.78 -18.58
CA LYS A 274 0.79 -9.90 -18.40
C LYS A 274 1.22 -8.43 -18.38
N VAL A 275 2.14 -8.10 -17.48
CA VAL A 275 2.61 -6.72 -17.31
C VAL A 275 3.31 -6.19 -18.56
N LEU A 276 4.03 -7.03 -19.31
CA LEU A 276 4.61 -6.62 -20.59
C LEU A 276 3.55 -6.42 -21.68
N GLY A 277 2.47 -7.20 -21.68
CA GLY A 277 1.32 -6.99 -22.56
C GLY A 277 0.65 -5.65 -22.30
N ASP A 278 0.44 -5.31 -21.03
CA ASP A 278 -0.09 -4.03 -20.56
C ASP A 278 0.76 -2.85 -21.04
N ILE A 279 2.07 -2.95 -20.83
CA ILE A 279 3.04 -1.94 -21.26
C ILE A 279 3.08 -1.82 -22.78
N ALA A 280 2.94 -2.93 -23.52
CA ALA A 280 2.89 -2.90 -24.98
C ALA A 280 1.69 -2.09 -25.49
N VAL A 281 0.55 -2.13 -24.81
CA VAL A 281 -0.57 -1.24 -25.10
C VAL A 281 -0.23 0.20 -24.70
N ALA A 282 0.08 0.43 -23.42
CA ALA A 282 0.18 1.77 -22.86
C ALA A 282 1.29 2.62 -23.51
N LEU A 283 2.46 2.03 -23.75
CA LEU A 283 3.62 2.71 -24.30
C LEU A 283 3.82 2.49 -25.79
N ASP A 284 3.84 1.24 -26.23
CA ASP A 284 4.26 0.92 -27.61
C ASP A 284 3.13 1.07 -28.62
N LYS A 285 1.90 1.21 -28.14
CA LYS A 285 0.68 1.20 -28.96
C LYS A 285 0.59 -0.07 -29.83
N ASP A 286 1.05 -1.20 -29.29
CA ASP A 286 1.13 -2.50 -29.97
C ASP A 286 0.16 -3.53 -29.37
N PRO A 287 -1.13 -3.49 -29.77
CA PRO A 287 -2.13 -4.45 -29.29
C PRO A 287 -1.88 -5.88 -29.81
N THR A 288 -1.04 -6.08 -30.83
CA THR A 288 -0.74 -7.41 -31.36
C THR A 288 0.22 -8.14 -30.42
N THR A 289 1.28 -7.47 -29.97
CA THR A 289 2.19 -8.01 -28.96
C THR A 289 1.46 -8.24 -27.65
N ALA A 290 0.63 -7.28 -27.20
CA ALA A 290 -0.19 -7.45 -26.01
C ALA A 290 -1.07 -8.70 -26.07
N ALA A 291 -1.86 -8.87 -27.13
CA ALA A 291 -2.73 -10.03 -27.28
C ALA A 291 -1.97 -11.37 -27.41
N LYS A 292 -0.69 -11.34 -27.81
CA LYS A 292 0.16 -12.54 -27.86
C LYS A 292 0.67 -12.88 -26.46
N ASP A 293 1.19 -11.89 -25.73
CA ASP A 293 1.79 -12.10 -24.41
C ASP A 293 0.70 -12.48 -23.39
N GLU A 294 -0.49 -11.88 -23.46
CA GLU A 294 -1.65 -12.28 -22.65
C GLU A 294 -2.06 -13.74 -22.88
N ARG A 295 -2.12 -14.18 -24.14
CA ARG A 295 -2.41 -15.59 -24.45
C ARG A 295 -1.35 -16.52 -23.85
N ALA A 296 -0.10 -16.10 -23.82
CA ALA A 296 0.98 -16.87 -23.20
C ALA A 296 0.85 -16.90 -21.67
N ALA A 297 0.50 -15.77 -21.04
CA ALA A 297 0.21 -15.68 -19.61
C ALA A 297 -0.95 -16.60 -19.21
N ILE A 298 -2.09 -16.50 -19.91
CA ILE A 298 -3.28 -17.36 -19.71
C ILE A 298 -2.94 -18.84 -19.91
N ALA A 299 -2.06 -19.19 -20.86
CA ALA A 299 -1.65 -20.58 -21.04
C ALA A 299 -0.86 -21.13 -19.83
N MET A 300 -0.16 -20.26 -19.09
CA MET A 300 0.53 -20.64 -17.85
C MET A 300 -0.41 -20.65 -16.65
N GLU A 301 -1.33 -19.67 -16.57
CA GLU A 301 -2.33 -19.53 -15.51
C GLU A 301 -3.75 -19.40 -16.09
N PRO A 302 -4.42 -20.51 -16.46
CA PRO A 302 -5.73 -20.47 -17.12
C PRO A 302 -6.87 -19.90 -16.27
N THR A 303 -6.65 -19.77 -14.96
CA THR A 303 -7.59 -19.21 -14.00
C THR A 303 -7.42 -17.70 -13.80
N ASP A 304 -6.44 -17.07 -14.45
CA ASP A 304 -6.26 -15.62 -14.39
C ASP A 304 -7.35 -14.92 -15.22
N GLN A 305 -8.41 -14.53 -14.52
CA GLN A 305 -9.54 -13.81 -15.10
C GLN A 305 -9.15 -12.40 -15.55
N GLU A 306 -8.11 -11.80 -14.97
CA GLU A 306 -7.68 -10.46 -15.30
C GLU A 306 -6.97 -10.42 -16.64
N ALA A 307 -5.98 -11.31 -16.84
CA ALA A 307 -5.34 -11.52 -18.14
C ALA A 307 -6.39 -11.88 -19.22
N GLY A 308 -7.37 -12.70 -18.85
CA GLY A 308 -8.55 -13.00 -19.65
C GLY A 308 -9.32 -11.76 -20.10
N ALA A 309 -9.69 -10.90 -19.16
CA ALA A 309 -10.48 -9.70 -19.40
C ALA A 309 -9.72 -8.69 -20.25
N PHE A 310 -8.43 -8.49 -19.96
CA PHE A 310 -7.58 -7.58 -20.71
C PHE A 310 -7.39 -8.05 -22.15
N LEU A 311 -7.16 -9.35 -22.39
CA LEU A 311 -7.11 -9.92 -23.74
C LEU A 311 -8.40 -9.65 -24.53
N VAL A 312 -9.57 -9.90 -23.92
CA VAL A 312 -10.87 -9.65 -24.55
C VAL A 312 -11.01 -8.17 -24.89
N ALA A 313 -10.65 -7.27 -23.98
CA ALA A 313 -10.72 -5.83 -24.18
C ALA A 313 -9.77 -5.33 -25.27
N VAL A 314 -8.52 -5.81 -25.31
CA VAL A 314 -7.54 -5.50 -26.37
C VAL A 314 -8.09 -5.93 -27.74
N LEU A 315 -8.62 -7.15 -27.83
CA LEU A 315 -9.16 -7.67 -29.09
C LEU A 315 -10.40 -6.89 -29.55
N ARG A 316 -11.31 -6.56 -28.62
CA ARG A 316 -12.55 -5.85 -28.92
C ARG A 316 -12.30 -4.37 -29.26
N TYR A 317 -11.61 -3.64 -28.40
CA TYR A 317 -11.53 -2.18 -28.49
C TYR A 317 -10.36 -1.70 -29.34
N LEU A 318 -9.22 -2.40 -29.32
CA LEU A 318 -8.01 -1.95 -30.00
C LEU A 318 -7.87 -2.59 -31.39
N THR A 319 -8.00 -3.91 -31.49
CA THR A 319 -7.90 -4.60 -32.78
C THR A 319 -9.23 -4.67 -33.53
N LYS A 320 -10.35 -4.36 -32.85
CA LYS A 320 -11.72 -4.39 -33.42
C LYS A 320 -12.08 -5.75 -34.03
N ASP A 321 -11.62 -6.83 -33.40
CA ASP A 321 -11.89 -8.22 -33.80
C ASP A 321 -12.84 -8.88 -32.78
N GLU A 322 -14.14 -8.64 -32.95
CA GLU A 322 -15.17 -9.20 -32.06
C GLU A 322 -15.24 -10.73 -32.13
N GLY A 323 -14.85 -11.33 -33.26
CA GLY A 323 -14.79 -12.79 -33.39
C GLY A 323 -13.72 -13.41 -32.50
N ALA A 324 -12.51 -12.83 -32.53
CA ALA A 324 -11.43 -13.23 -31.64
C ALA A 324 -11.73 -12.91 -30.17
N ALA A 325 -12.32 -11.74 -29.89
CA ALA A 325 -12.73 -11.36 -28.54
C ALA A 325 -13.76 -12.36 -27.96
N ALA A 326 -14.80 -12.70 -28.72
CA ALA A 326 -15.81 -13.67 -28.30
C ALA A 326 -15.23 -15.09 -28.13
N GLN A 327 -14.23 -15.46 -28.92
CA GLN A 327 -13.52 -16.73 -28.75
C GLN A 327 -12.66 -16.74 -27.48
N ALA A 328 -11.93 -15.65 -27.21
CA ALA A 328 -11.15 -15.50 -26.00
C ALA A 328 -12.05 -15.52 -24.76
N ALA A 329 -13.18 -14.81 -24.79
CA ALA A 329 -14.13 -14.74 -23.67
C ALA A 329 -14.67 -16.13 -23.27
N LYS A 330 -14.90 -17.02 -24.23
CA LYS A 330 -15.30 -18.42 -23.97
C LYS A 330 -14.22 -19.25 -23.29
N GLN A 331 -12.95 -18.88 -23.45
CA GLN A 331 -11.79 -19.62 -22.94
C GLN A 331 -11.31 -19.08 -21.60
N THR A 332 -11.55 -17.80 -21.31
CA THR A 332 -10.96 -17.10 -20.16
C THR A 332 -12.04 -16.55 -19.22
N VAL A 333 -12.75 -15.52 -19.65
CA VAL A 333 -13.77 -14.81 -18.87
C VAL A 333 -14.82 -14.20 -19.79
N ASP A 334 -16.09 -14.36 -19.42
CA ASP A 334 -17.16 -13.59 -20.02
C ASP A 334 -17.13 -12.17 -19.44
N LEU A 335 -16.36 -11.28 -20.10
CA LEU A 335 -16.20 -9.89 -19.69
C LEU A 335 -17.56 -9.17 -19.61
N ASP A 336 -18.48 -9.48 -20.51
CA ASP A 336 -19.80 -8.84 -20.57
C ASP A 336 -20.64 -9.26 -19.37
N GLN A 337 -20.68 -10.56 -19.05
CA GLN A 337 -21.38 -11.04 -17.86
C GLN A 337 -20.74 -10.49 -16.57
N ALA A 338 -19.40 -10.50 -16.48
CA ALA A 338 -18.70 -9.99 -15.30
C ALA A 338 -18.95 -8.48 -15.09
N ALA A 339 -18.98 -7.69 -16.16
CA ALA A 339 -19.31 -6.27 -16.11
C ALA A 339 -20.77 -6.03 -15.70
N VAL A 340 -21.72 -6.85 -16.20
CA VAL A 340 -23.13 -6.80 -15.80
C VAL A 340 -23.33 -7.18 -14.33
N ASP A 341 -22.59 -8.15 -13.82
CA ASP A 341 -22.64 -8.54 -12.40
C ASP A 341 -22.19 -7.37 -11.50
N ARG A 342 -21.08 -6.71 -11.86
CA ARG A 342 -20.57 -5.54 -11.11
C ARG A 342 -21.47 -4.31 -11.25
N GLN A 343 -22.02 -4.05 -12.44
CA GLN A 343 -23.09 -3.07 -12.66
C GLN A 343 -24.28 -3.29 -11.73
N THR A 344 -24.67 -4.55 -11.52
CA THR A 344 -25.80 -4.91 -10.66
C THR A 344 -25.51 -4.55 -9.20
N VAL A 345 -24.29 -4.84 -8.72
CA VAL A 345 -23.85 -4.45 -7.38
C VAL A 345 -23.79 -2.93 -7.22
N ALA A 346 -23.22 -2.21 -8.19
CA ALA A 346 -23.16 -0.76 -8.19
C ALA A 346 -24.56 -0.13 -8.13
N LEU A 347 -25.47 -0.57 -9.01
CA LEU A 347 -26.85 -0.09 -9.07
C LEU A 347 -27.61 -0.34 -7.76
N ALA A 348 -27.48 -1.54 -7.19
CA ALA A 348 -28.11 -1.87 -5.92
C ALA A 348 -27.58 -0.97 -4.78
N THR A 349 -26.29 -0.69 -4.78
CA THR A 349 -25.64 0.16 -3.78
C THR A 349 -26.10 1.62 -3.90
N VAL A 350 -26.15 2.17 -5.12
CA VAL A 350 -26.73 3.52 -5.37
C VAL A 350 -28.17 3.58 -4.91
N ASN A 351 -28.99 2.60 -5.28
CA ASN A 351 -30.41 2.57 -4.94
C ASN A 351 -30.67 2.44 -3.43
N ARG A 352 -29.78 1.77 -2.69
CA ARG A 352 -29.83 1.76 -1.22
C ARG A 352 -29.70 3.17 -0.65
N TYR A 353 -28.71 3.95 -1.08
CA TYR A 353 -28.53 5.34 -0.60
C TYR A 353 -29.65 6.26 -1.05
N ARG A 354 -30.12 6.11 -2.30
CA ARG A 354 -31.28 6.85 -2.80
C ARG A 354 -32.53 6.57 -1.96
N GLN A 355 -32.80 5.31 -1.65
CA GLN A 355 -33.92 4.93 -0.80
C GLN A 355 -33.79 5.52 0.62
N LEU A 356 -32.60 5.50 1.22
CA LEU A 356 -32.33 6.15 2.51
C LEU A 356 -32.66 7.65 2.47
N ALA A 357 -32.37 8.34 1.36
CA ALA A 357 -32.71 9.75 1.16
C ALA A 357 -34.16 9.99 0.71
N GLY A 358 -35.00 8.96 0.66
CA GLY A 358 -36.39 9.04 0.19
C GLY A 358 -36.51 9.35 -1.30
N LEU A 359 -35.46 9.10 -2.08
CA LEU A 359 -35.47 9.19 -3.54
C LEU A 359 -35.97 7.89 -4.16
N ASN A 360 -36.53 8.00 -5.36
CA ASN A 360 -36.91 6.82 -6.12
C ASN A 360 -35.65 6.06 -6.58
N PRO A 361 -35.69 4.72 -6.60
CA PRO A 361 -34.68 3.92 -7.28
C PRO A 361 -34.54 4.35 -8.74
N VAL A 362 -33.30 4.34 -9.22
CA VAL A 362 -32.91 4.56 -10.61
C VAL A 362 -32.71 3.20 -11.30
N THR A 363 -32.82 3.18 -12.63
CA THR A 363 -32.55 2.00 -13.46
C THR A 363 -31.21 2.12 -14.19
N SER A 364 -30.63 0.99 -14.59
CA SER A 364 -29.47 0.98 -15.48
C SER A 364 -29.87 1.15 -16.94
N SER A 365 -29.01 1.80 -17.73
CA SER A 365 -29.08 1.83 -19.19
C SER A 365 -27.96 0.95 -19.77
N SER A 366 -28.31 0.01 -20.65
CA SER A 366 -27.30 -0.83 -21.31
C SER A 366 -26.34 -0.03 -22.20
N ILE A 367 -26.81 1.07 -22.79
CA ILE A 367 -25.98 1.94 -23.63
C ILE A 367 -24.99 2.73 -22.77
N ILE A 368 -25.45 3.35 -21.68
CA ILE A 368 -24.57 4.08 -20.76
C ILE A 368 -23.56 3.11 -20.10
N HIS A 369 -23.99 1.89 -19.77
CA HIS A 369 -23.11 0.86 -19.24
C HIS A 369 -21.93 0.54 -20.18
N VAL A 370 -22.21 0.29 -21.47
CA VAL A 370 -21.16 0.02 -22.46
C VAL A 370 -20.27 1.24 -22.68
N SER A 371 -20.83 2.46 -22.63
CA SER A 371 -20.06 3.72 -22.67
C SER A 371 -19.08 3.82 -21.50
N ALA A 372 -19.55 3.61 -20.27
CA ALA A 372 -18.72 3.66 -19.06
C ALA A 372 -17.64 2.56 -19.07
N LEU A 373 -17.98 1.35 -19.53
CA LEU A 373 -17.02 0.23 -19.63
C LEU A 373 -15.94 0.51 -20.67
N ALA A 374 -16.31 1.02 -21.85
CA ALA A 374 -15.35 1.41 -22.87
C ALA A 374 -14.40 2.51 -22.35
N HIS A 375 -14.94 3.49 -21.63
CA HIS A 375 -14.13 4.55 -21.05
C HIS A 375 -13.18 4.03 -19.95
N ALA A 376 -13.64 3.11 -19.10
CA ALA A 376 -12.78 2.45 -18.11
C ALA A 376 -11.55 1.80 -18.78
N PHE A 377 -11.75 1.01 -19.85
CA PHE A 377 -10.62 0.44 -20.61
C PHE A 377 -9.79 1.49 -21.36
N TYR A 378 -10.41 2.54 -21.90
CA TYR A 378 -9.68 3.65 -22.52
C TYR A 378 -8.65 4.26 -21.56
N THR A 379 -9.00 4.48 -20.30
CA THR A 379 -8.07 5.03 -19.30
C THR A 379 -6.85 4.13 -19.07
N PHE A 380 -7.01 2.81 -19.14
CA PHE A 380 -5.88 1.86 -19.04
C PHE A 380 -5.02 1.83 -20.29
N PHE A 381 -5.64 1.71 -21.47
CA PHE A 381 -4.91 1.69 -22.74
C PHE A 381 -4.05 2.93 -22.95
N ASN A 382 -4.42 4.02 -22.29
CA ASN A 382 -3.79 5.30 -22.42
C ASN A 382 -3.23 5.84 -21.10
N GLY A 383 -3.08 5.02 -20.05
CA GLY A 383 -2.65 5.49 -18.71
C GLY A 383 -1.27 6.16 -18.69
N ALA A 384 -0.43 5.92 -19.71
CA ALA A 384 0.83 6.61 -19.91
C ALA A 384 0.71 8.04 -20.52
N LEU A 385 -0.46 8.42 -21.04
CA LEU A 385 -0.70 9.76 -21.57
C LEU A 385 -0.82 10.78 -20.43
N PRO A 386 -0.03 11.88 -20.43
CA PRO A 386 -0.14 12.91 -19.41
C PRO A 386 -1.52 13.54 -19.30
N GLY A 387 -2.29 13.60 -20.40
CA GLY A 387 -3.61 14.24 -20.44
C GLY A 387 -4.73 13.45 -19.76
N ILE A 388 -4.49 12.21 -19.31
CA ILE A 388 -5.46 11.40 -18.55
C ILE A 388 -5.28 11.57 -17.03
N ARG A 389 -4.24 12.29 -16.58
CA ARG A 389 -3.99 12.50 -15.15
C ARG A 389 -4.99 13.50 -14.55
N ASP A 390 -5.22 13.36 -13.24
CA ASP A 390 -6.12 14.22 -12.46
C ASP A 390 -7.50 14.37 -13.14
N LEU A 391 -8.00 15.60 -13.30
CA LEU A 391 -9.27 15.90 -13.97
C LEU A 391 -9.28 15.56 -15.47
N GLY A 392 -8.12 15.27 -16.05
CA GLY A 392 -8.00 14.80 -17.43
C GLY A 392 -8.65 13.44 -17.65
N ILE A 393 -8.76 12.62 -16.60
CA ILE A 393 -9.30 11.25 -16.66
C ILE A 393 -10.74 11.19 -17.20
N HIS A 394 -11.51 12.26 -17.05
CA HIS A 394 -12.89 12.37 -17.56
C HIS A 394 -13.01 12.52 -19.09
N LYS A 395 -11.88 12.71 -19.77
CA LYS A 395 -11.82 13.00 -21.20
C LYS A 395 -11.14 11.88 -21.96
N GLU A 396 -11.47 11.79 -23.24
CA GLU A 396 -10.68 11.02 -24.19
C GLU A 396 -10.00 11.96 -25.18
N GLU A 397 -8.73 11.71 -25.45
CA GLU A 397 -8.00 12.30 -26.56
C GLU A 397 -8.28 11.49 -27.84
N SER A 398 -8.60 12.19 -28.94
CA SER A 398 -8.95 11.58 -30.23
C SER A 398 -7.85 10.72 -30.87
N GLY A 399 -6.59 10.93 -30.48
CA GLY A 399 -5.46 10.08 -30.87
C GLY A 399 -5.24 8.86 -29.96
N GLY A 400 -6.00 8.74 -28.88
CA GLY A 400 -5.89 7.67 -27.90
C GLY A 400 -6.43 6.33 -28.42
N GLN A 401 -5.85 5.25 -27.92
CA GLN A 401 -6.28 3.88 -28.22
C GLN A 401 -7.67 3.60 -27.65
N GLY A 402 -8.57 3.06 -28.47
CA GLY A 402 -9.94 2.78 -28.05
C GLY A 402 -10.84 4.02 -27.96
N TYR A 403 -10.41 5.18 -28.49
CA TYR A 403 -11.20 6.42 -28.50
C TYR A 403 -12.60 6.22 -29.10
N VAL A 404 -13.61 6.68 -28.36
CA VAL A 404 -15.02 6.68 -28.76
C VAL A 404 -15.68 8.06 -28.62
N GLY A 405 -15.15 8.96 -27.78
CA GLY A 405 -15.63 10.34 -27.70
C GLY A 405 -14.95 11.20 -26.63
N ASP A 406 -14.79 12.50 -26.91
CA ASP A 406 -14.08 13.46 -26.04
C ASP A 406 -14.58 13.59 -24.58
N ASN A 407 -15.85 13.29 -24.29
CA ASN A 407 -16.47 13.44 -22.97
C ASN A 407 -17.65 12.47 -22.78
N VAL A 408 -18.17 12.35 -21.56
CA VAL A 408 -19.28 11.45 -21.21
C VAL A 408 -20.46 11.46 -22.19
N LEU A 409 -20.87 12.65 -22.67
CA LEU A 409 -21.97 12.76 -23.62
C LEU A 409 -21.61 12.23 -25.00
N SER A 410 -20.46 12.62 -25.55
CA SER A 410 -20.05 12.17 -26.89
C SER A 410 -19.76 10.66 -26.92
N ARG A 411 -19.21 10.10 -25.83
CA ARG A 411 -19.06 8.65 -25.67
C ARG A 411 -20.40 7.92 -25.64
N ALA A 412 -21.36 8.39 -24.84
CA ALA A 412 -22.68 7.78 -24.81
C ALA A 412 -23.39 7.86 -26.18
N GLN A 413 -23.25 9.00 -26.88
CA GLN A 413 -23.79 9.20 -28.23
C GLN A 413 -23.15 8.27 -29.27
N HIS A 414 -21.84 7.96 -29.14
CA HIS A 414 -21.17 6.97 -29.98
C HIS A 414 -21.87 5.61 -29.94
N PHE A 415 -22.31 5.18 -28.76
CA PHE A 415 -23.06 3.94 -28.56
C PHE A 415 -24.57 4.07 -28.81
N GLY A 416 -25.03 5.22 -29.33
CA GLY A 416 -26.43 5.44 -29.71
C GLY A 416 -27.32 6.03 -28.62
N TYR A 417 -26.75 6.58 -27.54
CA TYR A 417 -27.53 7.27 -26.51
C TYR A 417 -28.04 8.62 -27.06
N PRO A 418 -29.32 8.98 -26.86
CA PRO A 418 -29.82 10.28 -27.31
C PRO A 418 -29.15 11.42 -26.54
N GLN A 419 -29.07 12.59 -27.17
CA GLN A 419 -28.52 13.78 -26.52
C GLN A 419 -29.30 14.14 -25.24
N ARG A 420 -28.62 14.11 -24.09
CA ARG A 420 -29.16 14.46 -22.77
C ARG A 420 -28.10 15.15 -21.93
N SER A 421 -28.51 15.73 -20.79
CA SER A 421 -27.54 16.11 -19.76
C SER A 421 -26.97 14.88 -19.10
N MET A 422 -25.65 14.85 -18.91
CA MET A 422 -24.93 13.75 -18.31
C MET A 422 -23.87 14.25 -17.33
N ALA A 423 -23.50 13.39 -16.39
CA ALA A 423 -22.37 13.56 -15.48
C ALA A 423 -21.64 12.23 -15.33
N GLU A 424 -20.42 12.29 -14.83
CA GLU A 424 -19.55 11.15 -14.63
C GLU A 424 -18.88 11.26 -13.26
N VAL A 425 -18.68 10.12 -12.60
CA VAL A 425 -17.82 10.00 -11.42
C VAL A 425 -16.85 8.86 -11.62
N ILE A 426 -15.60 9.04 -11.17
CA ILE A 426 -14.51 8.07 -11.34
C ILE A 426 -13.83 7.84 -9.98
N THR A 427 -13.42 6.61 -9.68
CA THR A 427 -12.58 6.29 -8.52
C THR A 427 -11.69 5.07 -8.78
N HIS A 428 -10.85 4.77 -7.79
CA HIS A 428 -9.85 3.71 -7.79
C HIS A 428 -10.01 2.87 -6.52
N ARG A 429 -10.99 1.97 -6.51
CA ARG A 429 -11.35 1.09 -5.38
C ARG A 429 -11.31 -0.38 -5.81
N ASN A 430 -11.43 -1.29 -4.86
CA ASN A 430 -11.27 -2.72 -5.12
C ASN A 430 -12.49 -3.35 -5.78
N ASP A 431 -13.69 -2.81 -5.51
CA ASP A 431 -14.94 -3.38 -6.00
C ASP A 431 -16.02 -2.29 -6.22
N ALA A 432 -17.10 -2.70 -6.90
CA ALA A 432 -18.21 -1.83 -7.28
C ALA A 432 -18.94 -1.19 -6.09
N ALA A 433 -19.12 -1.92 -4.98
CA ALA A 433 -19.79 -1.37 -3.79
C ALA A 433 -18.88 -0.37 -3.07
N ALA A 434 -17.58 -0.68 -2.97
CA ALA A 434 -16.58 0.22 -2.42
C ALA A 434 -16.47 1.51 -3.25
N ALA A 435 -16.53 1.43 -4.57
CA ALA A 435 -16.55 2.61 -5.44
C ALA A 435 -17.77 3.50 -5.19
N VAL A 436 -18.97 2.93 -5.11
CA VAL A 436 -20.18 3.71 -4.80
C VAL A 436 -20.12 4.30 -3.39
N ASN A 437 -19.64 3.56 -2.40
CA ASN A 437 -19.47 4.09 -1.04
C ASN A 437 -18.50 5.28 -1.01
N ASP A 438 -17.39 5.18 -1.76
CA ASP A 438 -16.40 6.26 -1.87
C ASP A 438 -17.00 7.54 -2.46
N TRP A 439 -17.77 7.42 -3.55
CA TRP A 439 -18.49 8.56 -4.14
C TRP A 439 -19.55 9.13 -3.21
N ILE A 440 -20.27 8.27 -2.47
CA ILE A 440 -21.27 8.73 -1.49
C ILE A 440 -20.60 9.38 -0.27
N ASP A 441 -19.40 8.97 0.12
CA ASP A 441 -18.70 9.55 1.26
C ASP A 441 -17.96 10.86 0.94
N SER A 442 -17.90 11.25 -0.34
CA SER A 442 -17.33 12.53 -0.81
C SER A 442 -18.38 13.64 -0.98
N VAL A 443 -17.97 14.80 -1.52
CA VAL A 443 -18.82 15.98 -1.76
C VAL A 443 -19.33 16.01 -3.21
N TYR A 444 -18.42 16.27 -4.16
CA TYR A 444 -18.73 16.45 -5.57
C TYR A 444 -19.24 15.18 -6.22
N HIS A 445 -18.65 14.00 -5.95
CA HIS A 445 -19.15 12.74 -6.51
C HIS A 445 -20.52 12.30 -5.96
N ARG A 446 -20.86 12.69 -4.73
CA ARG A 446 -22.18 12.37 -4.13
C ARG A 446 -23.32 13.07 -4.86
N ILE A 447 -23.12 14.33 -5.22
CA ILE A 447 -24.15 15.21 -5.78
C ILE A 447 -24.87 14.58 -6.98
N PRO A 448 -24.19 14.16 -8.07
CA PRO A 448 -24.85 13.58 -9.23
C PRO A 448 -25.67 12.31 -8.92
N LEU A 449 -25.18 11.46 -8.01
CA LEU A 449 -25.87 10.24 -7.58
C LEU A 449 -27.16 10.51 -6.80
N MET A 450 -27.21 11.63 -6.07
CA MET A 450 -28.29 11.99 -5.16
C MET A 450 -29.25 13.04 -5.74
N ARG A 451 -29.02 13.47 -6.99
CA ARG A 451 -29.96 14.34 -7.71
C ARG A 451 -31.33 13.66 -7.86
N ALA A 452 -32.37 14.46 -7.63
CA ALA A 452 -33.76 14.00 -7.71
C ALA A 452 -34.23 13.74 -9.15
N ASP A 453 -33.60 14.37 -10.13
CA ASP A 453 -33.89 14.26 -11.57
C ASP A 453 -33.01 13.23 -12.30
N LEU A 454 -32.19 12.46 -11.56
CA LEU A 454 -31.44 11.33 -12.10
C LEU A 454 -32.39 10.33 -12.78
N LEU A 455 -32.15 10.07 -14.07
CA LEU A 455 -33.01 9.26 -14.92
C LEU A 455 -32.58 7.80 -14.92
N GLU A 456 -31.33 7.56 -15.31
CA GLU A 456 -30.71 6.26 -15.47
C GLU A 456 -29.19 6.41 -15.39
N LEU A 457 -28.49 5.30 -15.18
CA LEU A 457 -27.03 5.28 -15.04
C LEU A 457 -26.40 4.06 -15.71
N GLY A 458 -25.09 4.09 -15.89
CA GLY A 458 -24.26 2.96 -16.27
C GLY A 458 -22.95 3.02 -15.51
N TYR A 459 -22.42 1.87 -15.16
CA TYR A 459 -21.21 1.64 -14.41
C TYR A 459 -20.32 0.72 -15.24
N GLY A 460 -19.05 1.06 -15.34
CA GLY A 460 -18.03 0.25 -15.99
C GLY A 460 -16.78 0.25 -15.14
N ASP A 461 -16.01 -0.82 -15.23
CA ASP A 461 -14.72 -0.92 -14.57
C ASP A 461 -13.74 -1.75 -15.40
N ALA A 462 -12.47 -1.51 -15.12
CA ALA A 462 -11.38 -2.29 -15.68
C ALA A 462 -10.29 -2.46 -14.61
N TYR A 463 -9.49 -3.51 -14.79
CA TYR A 463 -8.48 -3.97 -13.84
C TYR A 463 -7.20 -4.29 -14.60
N LEU A 464 -6.06 -3.93 -14.00
CA LEU A 464 -4.72 -4.15 -14.51
C LEU A 464 -3.70 -4.33 -13.37
N GLY A 465 -3.49 -5.56 -12.94
CA GLY A 465 -2.75 -5.90 -11.73
C GLY A 465 -3.34 -5.22 -10.49
N PRO A 466 -2.55 -4.43 -9.74
CA PRO A 466 -3.07 -3.68 -8.59
C PRO A 466 -3.89 -2.44 -8.99
N MET A 467 -3.89 -2.07 -10.27
CA MET A 467 -4.59 -0.88 -10.76
C MET A 467 -6.03 -1.22 -11.14
N THR A 468 -6.94 -0.37 -10.70
CA THR A 468 -8.38 -0.47 -10.92
C THR A 468 -8.92 0.91 -11.28
N VAL A 469 -9.90 0.97 -12.16
CA VAL A 469 -10.69 2.18 -12.43
C VAL A 469 -12.16 1.81 -12.43
N GLN A 470 -12.97 2.60 -11.75
CA GLN A 470 -14.41 2.49 -11.79
C GLN A 470 -14.99 3.80 -12.30
N VAL A 471 -15.88 3.69 -13.27
CA VAL A 471 -16.55 4.81 -13.93
C VAL A 471 -18.05 4.62 -13.72
N MET A 472 -18.75 5.67 -13.34
CA MET A 472 -20.20 5.71 -13.40
C MET A 472 -20.67 6.93 -14.17
N ASP A 473 -21.36 6.68 -15.27
CA ASP A 473 -22.01 7.67 -16.11
C ASP A 473 -23.49 7.76 -15.74
N MET A 474 -24.03 8.97 -15.70
CA MET A 474 -25.41 9.26 -15.26
C MET A 474 -26.08 10.21 -16.23
N SER A 475 -27.37 10.00 -16.48
CA SER A 475 -28.18 10.93 -17.29
C SER A 475 -29.34 11.52 -16.49
N TYR A 476 -29.77 12.72 -16.89
CA TYR A 476 -30.76 13.50 -16.14
C TYR A 476 -31.95 13.91 -17.00
N ARG A 477 -33.11 14.08 -16.34
CA ARG A 477 -34.34 14.60 -16.96
C ARG A 477 -34.31 16.12 -17.12
N GLU A 478 -33.50 16.83 -16.33
CA GLU A 478 -33.46 18.30 -16.27
C GLU A 478 -34.82 18.93 -15.93
N SER A 479 -35.63 18.22 -15.12
CA SER A 479 -36.93 18.67 -14.63
C SER A 479 -36.83 19.14 -13.18
N ALA A 480 -37.37 20.31 -12.86
CA ALA A 480 -37.46 20.78 -11.48
C ALA A 480 -38.40 19.87 -10.65
N THR A 481 -37.93 19.43 -9.49
CA THR A 481 -38.68 18.57 -8.57
C THR A 481 -39.18 19.32 -7.33
N GLY A 482 -38.59 20.49 -7.04
CA GLY A 482 -38.81 21.27 -5.83
C GLY A 482 -38.24 20.62 -4.57
N ARG A 483 -37.55 19.48 -4.68
CA ARG A 483 -37.05 18.72 -3.54
C ARG A 483 -35.72 19.28 -3.05
N VAL A 484 -35.54 19.28 -1.74
CA VAL A 484 -34.25 19.55 -1.08
C VAL A 484 -33.79 18.25 -0.43
N ILE A 485 -32.72 17.69 -0.98
CA ILE A 485 -32.18 16.39 -0.58
C ILE A 485 -31.00 16.64 0.35
N VAL A 486 -31.10 16.20 1.60
CA VAL A 486 -30.03 16.36 2.59
C VAL A 486 -29.30 15.04 2.79
N TYR A 487 -27.99 15.11 3.02
CA TYR A 487 -27.17 13.96 3.39
C TYR A 487 -26.09 14.37 4.41
N PRO A 488 -25.77 13.59 5.46
CA PRO A 488 -26.47 12.39 5.93
C PRO A 488 -27.97 12.61 6.11
N VAL A 489 -28.77 11.57 5.92
CA VAL A 489 -30.24 11.68 5.97
C VAL A 489 -30.73 11.81 7.42
N ALA A 490 -31.98 12.24 7.60
CA ALA A 490 -32.56 12.36 8.93
C ALA A 490 -32.59 11.00 9.66
N ASN A 491 -32.06 10.99 10.88
CA ASN A 491 -31.87 9.82 11.75
C ASN A 491 -30.95 8.73 11.18
N GLN A 492 -30.07 9.07 10.22
CA GLN A 492 -29.07 8.13 9.74
C GLN A 492 -28.14 7.70 10.87
N MET A 493 -27.91 6.39 10.98
CA MET A 493 -26.96 5.79 11.92
C MET A 493 -25.70 5.37 11.18
N ASN A 494 -24.60 5.18 11.92
CA ASN A 494 -23.32 4.70 11.40
C ASN A 494 -22.74 5.60 10.29
N VAL A 495 -22.92 6.91 10.40
CA VAL A 495 -22.25 7.87 9.50
C VAL A 495 -20.74 7.86 9.79
N PRO A 496 -19.86 7.81 8.78
CA PRO A 496 -18.43 7.91 9.02
C PRO A 496 -18.09 9.19 9.82
N THR A 497 -17.04 9.13 10.65
CA THR A 497 -16.62 10.27 11.47
C THR A 497 -15.89 11.34 10.65
N ALA A 498 -15.26 10.94 9.55
CA ALA A 498 -14.31 11.78 8.84
C ALA A 498 -14.37 11.64 7.32
N PHE A 499 -13.94 12.70 6.65
CA PHE A 499 -13.55 12.79 5.25
C PHE A 499 -12.01 12.87 5.15
N ASN A 500 -11.42 12.12 4.23
CA ASN A 500 -9.97 11.89 4.18
C ASN A 500 -9.27 12.63 3.02
N GLY A 501 -9.96 13.52 2.30
CA GLY A 501 -9.39 14.21 1.14
C GLY A 501 -9.35 13.36 -0.12
N ASN A 502 -10.17 12.32 -0.20
CA ASN A 502 -10.30 11.41 -1.34
C ASN A 502 -11.21 12.00 -2.44
N GLU A 503 -10.95 13.22 -2.89
CA GLU A 503 -11.73 13.89 -3.95
C GLU A 503 -10.91 14.94 -4.71
N ILE A 504 -11.12 15.01 -6.03
CA ILE A 504 -10.48 15.98 -6.92
C ILE A 504 -11.59 16.62 -7.77
N PRO A 505 -11.75 17.96 -7.77
CA PRO A 505 -10.98 18.94 -7.01
C PRO A 505 -11.17 18.79 -5.49
N ASP A 506 -10.22 19.29 -4.71
CA ASP A 506 -10.29 19.22 -3.25
C ASP A 506 -11.39 20.17 -2.71
N PRO A 507 -12.43 19.67 -1.99
CA PRO A 507 -13.47 20.51 -1.40
C PRO A 507 -13.00 21.38 -0.22
N ALA A 508 -11.82 21.09 0.35
CA ALA A 508 -11.24 21.83 1.46
C ALA A 508 -9.69 21.93 1.33
N PRO A 509 -9.16 22.64 0.32
CA PRO A 509 -7.75 22.61 -0.07
C PRO A 509 -6.76 23.16 0.98
N ASN A 510 -7.28 23.87 2.00
CA ASN A 510 -6.46 24.43 3.09
C ASN A 510 -6.62 23.64 4.40
N ALA A 511 -7.30 22.50 4.37
CA ALA A 511 -7.55 21.69 5.56
C ALA A 511 -6.40 20.72 5.87
N ASN A 512 -6.21 20.43 7.16
CA ASN A 512 -5.36 19.34 7.60
C ASN A 512 -6.21 18.08 7.77
N TYR A 513 -6.24 17.24 6.74
CA TYR A 513 -6.99 15.99 6.76
C TYR A 513 -6.49 15.00 7.83
N PRO A 514 -7.37 14.12 8.36
CA PRO A 514 -8.79 14.03 8.07
C PRO A 514 -9.62 15.13 8.75
N ILE A 515 -10.73 15.52 8.13
CA ILE A 515 -11.70 16.50 8.66
C ILE A 515 -13.09 15.87 8.81
N GLY A 516 -14.07 16.59 9.34
CA GLY A 516 -15.41 16.05 9.61
C GLY A 516 -16.13 15.57 8.36
N TYR A 517 -16.93 14.51 8.50
CA TYR A 517 -17.70 13.94 7.39
C TYR A 517 -18.59 14.98 6.69
N PRO A 518 -18.73 14.93 5.35
CA PRO A 518 -19.38 16.02 4.63
C PRO A 518 -20.89 15.97 4.78
N VAL A 519 -21.48 17.12 5.11
CA VAL A 519 -22.92 17.36 5.15
C VAL A 519 -23.32 18.15 3.92
N THR A 520 -24.27 17.66 3.13
CA THR A 520 -24.70 18.29 1.89
C THR A 520 -26.21 18.52 1.85
N ALA A 521 -26.62 19.52 1.08
CA ALA A 521 -28.01 19.73 0.67
C ALA A 521 -28.06 20.01 -0.83
N THR A 522 -28.67 19.11 -1.59
CA THR A 522 -28.79 19.20 -3.05
C THR A 522 -30.17 19.75 -3.42
N PHE A 523 -30.16 20.76 -4.29
CA PHE A 523 -31.35 21.41 -4.84
C PHE A 523 -31.48 21.08 -6.33
N ASP A 524 -32.61 21.42 -6.95
CA ASP A 524 -32.74 21.30 -8.40
C ASP A 524 -31.70 22.19 -9.10
N ARG A 525 -31.02 21.65 -10.11
CA ARG A 525 -29.92 22.30 -10.83
C ARG A 525 -30.25 23.72 -11.32
N ASN A 526 -31.49 23.93 -11.81
CA ASN A 526 -31.93 25.19 -12.40
C ASN A 526 -32.66 26.13 -11.41
N ALA A 527 -32.70 25.78 -10.12
CA ALA A 527 -33.33 26.62 -9.11
C ALA A 527 -32.45 27.80 -8.67
N ARG A 528 -33.05 28.91 -8.23
CA ARG A 528 -32.32 30.00 -7.56
C ARG A 528 -32.23 29.69 -6.08
N VAL A 529 -31.02 29.46 -5.57
CA VAL A 529 -30.77 29.11 -4.17
C VAL A 529 -29.90 30.18 -3.51
N THR A 530 -30.28 30.57 -2.30
CA THR A 530 -29.42 31.37 -1.42
C THR A 530 -29.40 30.73 -0.05
N ILE A 531 -28.23 30.51 0.51
CA ILE A 531 -28.09 29.97 1.86
C ILE A 531 -28.15 31.13 2.85
N GLY A 532 -29.04 31.04 3.84
CA GLY A 532 -29.15 32.03 4.90
C GLY A 532 -28.11 31.77 5.99
N ALA A 533 -28.18 30.59 6.59
CA ALA A 533 -27.27 30.13 7.63
C ALA A 533 -27.25 28.61 7.68
N PHE A 534 -26.11 28.05 8.09
CA PHE A 534 -25.95 26.64 8.39
C PHE A 534 -25.23 26.47 9.73
N HIS A 535 -25.71 25.51 10.53
CA HIS A 535 -25.11 25.14 11.80
C HIS A 535 -24.99 23.62 11.90
N LEU A 536 -23.80 23.12 12.21
CA LEU A 536 -23.57 21.73 12.59
C LEU A 536 -23.25 21.68 14.08
N ARG A 537 -24.20 21.21 14.89
CA ARG A 537 -24.14 21.25 16.34
C ARG A 537 -23.85 19.89 16.95
N ASP A 538 -22.99 19.89 17.95
CA ASP A 538 -22.74 18.73 18.79
C ASP A 538 -23.86 18.50 19.83
N PRO A 539 -23.82 17.41 20.63
CA PRO A 539 -24.85 17.15 21.64
C PRO A 539 -25.01 18.23 22.72
N SER A 540 -23.99 19.07 22.95
CA SER A 540 -24.09 20.20 23.88
C SER A 540 -24.82 21.41 23.28
N GLY A 541 -25.07 21.39 21.96
CA GLY A 541 -25.63 22.49 21.19
C GLY A 541 -24.60 23.47 20.64
N ALA A 542 -23.31 23.19 20.83
CA ALA A 542 -22.24 24.04 20.31
C ALA A 542 -22.01 23.81 18.81
N ASP A 543 -21.83 24.89 18.06
CA ASP A 543 -21.48 24.82 16.64
C ASP A 543 -20.04 24.34 16.45
N LEU A 544 -19.85 23.39 15.55
CA LEU A 544 -18.54 23.00 15.06
C LEU A 544 -18.10 24.01 13.99
N PRO A 545 -16.87 24.54 14.03
CA PRO A 545 -16.31 25.33 12.93
C PRO A 545 -15.95 24.43 11.75
N GLY A 546 -16.03 24.96 10.53
CA GLY A 546 -15.88 24.16 9.32
C GLY A 546 -15.78 24.98 8.04
N VAL A 547 -15.51 24.28 6.95
CA VAL A 547 -15.50 24.78 5.58
C VAL A 547 -16.91 24.71 5.01
N THR A 548 -17.33 25.78 4.34
CA THR A 548 -18.64 25.88 3.69
C THR A 548 -18.49 26.02 2.18
N LEU A 549 -19.25 25.21 1.44
CA LEU A 549 -19.34 25.23 -0.01
C LEU A 549 -20.72 25.72 -0.41
N GLN A 550 -20.76 26.82 -1.16
CA GLN A 550 -21.99 27.49 -1.55
C GLN A 550 -22.58 26.87 -2.84
N PRO A 551 -23.91 26.90 -3.03
CA PRO A 551 -24.57 26.46 -4.28
C PRO A 551 -24.01 27.12 -5.55
N SER A 552 -23.51 28.34 -5.44
CA SER A 552 -22.92 29.09 -6.55
C SER A 552 -21.43 28.77 -6.81
N ALA A 553 -20.79 27.94 -5.98
CA ALA A 553 -19.41 27.54 -6.18
C ALA A 553 -19.30 26.60 -7.39
N ALA A 554 -18.10 26.54 -7.99
CA ALA A 554 -17.81 25.57 -9.04
C ALA A 554 -18.06 24.14 -8.53
N ASP A 555 -18.47 23.25 -9.45
CA ASP A 555 -18.64 21.80 -9.22
C ASP A 555 -19.74 21.40 -8.20
N MET A 556 -20.38 22.37 -7.53
CA MET A 556 -21.44 22.09 -6.55
C MET A 556 -22.80 21.76 -7.16
N GLU A 557 -22.99 21.93 -8.48
CA GLU A 557 -24.27 21.70 -9.18
C GLU A 557 -25.51 22.24 -8.42
N ASN A 558 -25.42 23.50 -7.93
CA ASN A 558 -26.47 24.14 -7.11
C ASN A 558 -26.72 23.46 -5.75
N SER A 559 -25.74 22.76 -5.20
CA SER A 559 -25.78 22.12 -3.88
C SER A 559 -24.99 22.89 -2.83
N PHE A 560 -25.38 22.75 -1.58
CA PHE A 560 -24.65 23.22 -0.42
C PHE A 560 -23.80 22.08 0.16
N GLY A 561 -22.62 22.41 0.68
CA GLY A 561 -21.74 21.48 1.39
C GLY A 561 -21.13 22.09 2.65
N TYR A 562 -20.90 21.27 3.67
CA TYR A 562 -20.24 21.66 4.91
C TYR A 562 -19.36 20.53 5.47
N LEU A 563 -18.14 20.86 5.87
CA LEU A 563 -17.19 19.93 6.48
C LEU A 563 -16.60 20.56 7.74
N ALA A 564 -16.78 19.92 8.91
CA ALA A 564 -16.19 20.43 10.15
C ALA A 564 -14.65 20.35 10.09
N ASN A 565 -13.92 21.29 10.69
CA ASN A 565 -12.45 21.37 10.62
C ASN A 565 -11.72 20.20 11.29
N VAL A 566 -12.44 19.38 12.06
CA VAL A 566 -11.92 18.22 12.78
C VAL A 566 -12.83 17.02 12.56
N PRO A 567 -12.31 15.79 12.64
CA PRO A 567 -13.13 14.59 12.64
C PRO A 567 -14.25 14.66 13.68
N LEU A 568 -15.44 14.17 13.30
CA LEU A 568 -16.56 14.06 14.23
C LEU A 568 -16.27 12.99 15.29
N ARG A 569 -16.84 13.13 16.48
CA ARG A 569 -16.66 12.16 17.56
C ARG A 569 -17.38 10.85 17.21
N PRO A 570 -16.79 9.66 17.46
CA PRO A 570 -17.47 8.38 17.28
C PRO A 570 -18.74 8.26 18.14
N GLY A 571 -19.73 7.51 17.65
CA GLY A 571 -20.97 7.19 18.36
C GLY A 571 -21.80 8.41 18.80
N THR A 572 -21.61 9.56 18.15
CA THR A 572 -22.14 10.85 18.58
C THR A 572 -23.22 11.33 17.62
N THR A 573 -24.34 11.81 18.17
CA THR A 573 -25.43 12.40 17.39
C THR A 573 -25.19 13.90 17.19
N TYR A 574 -25.18 14.34 15.93
CA TYR A 574 -25.06 15.74 15.54
C TYR A 574 -26.39 16.26 14.99
N THR A 575 -26.63 17.57 15.16
CA THR A 575 -27.79 18.26 14.58
C THR A 575 -27.32 19.20 13.48
N ALA A 576 -27.82 19.03 12.27
CA ALA A 576 -27.62 19.94 11.15
C ALA A 576 -28.86 20.82 10.98
N ASP A 577 -28.64 22.12 10.80
CA ASP A 577 -29.69 23.15 10.74
C ASP A 577 -29.37 24.11 9.60
N LEU A 578 -30.20 24.08 8.55
CA LEU A 578 -30.02 24.81 7.31
C LEU A 578 -31.22 25.72 7.05
N SER A 579 -30.96 27.01 6.87
CA SER A 579 -31.91 27.99 6.35
C SER A 579 -31.51 28.42 4.95
N TYR A 580 -32.49 28.54 4.05
CA TYR A 580 -32.26 28.87 2.66
C TYR A 580 -33.45 29.61 2.05
N THR A 581 -33.23 30.23 0.90
CA THR A 581 -34.28 30.75 0.02
C THR A 581 -34.21 29.96 -1.28
N LEU A 582 -35.32 29.31 -1.66
CA LEU A 582 -35.46 28.53 -2.88
C LEU A 582 -36.49 29.20 -3.78
N ASN A 583 -36.06 29.68 -4.95
CA ASN A 583 -36.92 30.39 -5.91
C ASN A 583 -37.72 31.55 -5.27
N GLY A 584 -37.09 32.28 -4.34
CA GLY A 584 -37.70 33.40 -3.61
C GLY A 584 -38.54 32.99 -2.39
N VAL A 585 -38.71 31.69 -2.13
CA VAL A 585 -39.45 31.18 -0.96
C VAL A 585 -38.47 30.77 0.13
N ALA A 586 -38.63 31.35 1.33
CA ALA A 586 -37.85 30.96 2.50
C ALA A 586 -38.16 29.51 2.90
N GLY A 587 -37.11 28.74 3.19
CA GLY A 587 -37.16 27.34 3.57
C GLY A 587 -36.20 27.04 4.71
N HIS A 588 -36.47 25.95 5.42
CA HIS A 588 -35.72 25.54 6.59
C HIS A 588 -35.71 24.01 6.73
N LYS A 589 -34.55 23.46 7.10
CA LYS A 589 -34.35 22.03 7.34
C LYS A 589 -33.53 21.84 8.60
N THR A 590 -34.04 21.07 9.55
CA THR A 590 -33.27 20.59 10.70
C THR A 590 -33.35 19.07 10.75
N TRP A 591 -32.20 18.41 10.87
CA TRP A 591 -32.14 16.96 10.98
C TRP A 591 -30.97 16.53 11.86
N ARG A 592 -30.99 15.25 12.24
CA ARG A 592 -29.96 14.64 13.07
C ARG A 592 -29.39 13.42 12.38
N PHE A 593 -28.13 13.11 12.67
CA PHE A 593 -27.48 11.86 12.28
C PHE A 593 -26.50 11.45 13.36
N THR A 594 -26.18 10.15 13.42
CA THR A 594 -25.28 9.57 14.42
C THR A 594 -24.10 8.92 13.74
N THR A 595 -22.90 9.28 14.19
CA THR A 595 -21.64 8.72 13.68
C THR A 595 -21.43 7.27 14.11
N ALA A 596 -20.60 6.54 13.37
CA ALA A 596 -20.19 5.18 13.70
C ALA A 596 -19.43 5.11 15.03
N ALA A 597 -19.50 3.96 15.72
CA ALA A 597 -18.93 3.77 17.06
C ALA A 597 -17.38 3.73 17.10
N GLY A 598 -16.73 3.52 15.95
CA GLY A 598 -15.27 3.57 15.79
C GLY A 598 -14.84 4.69 14.84
N PRO A 599 -13.53 4.96 14.73
CA PRO A 599 -13.02 5.87 13.71
C PRO A 599 -13.38 5.35 12.32
N SER A 600 -13.65 6.27 11.37
CA SER A 600 -13.80 5.91 9.96
C SER A 600 -12.59 5.09 9.50
N PRO A 601 -12.77 3.97 8.78
CA PRO A 601 -11.69 3.38 8.03
C PRO A 601 -11.17 4.42 7.03
N THR A 602 -9.85 4.51 6.89
CA THR A 602 -9.25 5.28 5.79
C THR A 602 -9.68 4.61 4.48
N PRO A 603 -10.16 5.36 3.47
CA PRO A 603 -10.38 4.82 2.14
C PRO A 603 -9.10 4.10 1.73
N GLN A 604 -9.20 2.82 1.40
CA GLN A 604 -8.14 2.13 0.70
C GLN A 604 -8.05 2.78 -0.68
N SER A 605 -7.26 3.84 -0.81
CA SER A 605 -6.66 4.14 -2.10
C SER A 605 -5.81 2.94 -2.51
N GLN A 606 -5.53 2.79 -3.81
CA GLN A 606 -4.40 1.99 -4.25
C GLN A 606 -3.14 2.58 -3.60
N GLN A 607 -2.83 2.14 -2.39
CA GLN A 607 -1.51 2.30 -1.83
C GLN A 607 -0.62 1.38 -2.66
N ALA A 608 0.58 1.87 -3.03
CA ALA A 608 1.62 0.97 -3.51
C ALA A 608 1.68 -0.22 -2.54
N PRO A 609 1.72 -1.47 -3.04
CA PRO A 609 1.67 -2.64 -2.19
C PRO A 609 2.71 -2.50 -1.08
N GLU A 610 2.35 -2.87 0.14
CA GLU A 610 3.34 -3.14 1.17
C GLU A 610 4.18 -4.32 0.68
N LEU A 611 5.28 -4.01 -0.02
CA LEU A 611 6.32 -4.98 -0.36
C LEU A 611 6.92 -5.45 0.98
N ARG A 612 6.43 -6.59 1.47
CA ARG A 612 6.97 -7.26 2.66
C ARG A 612 8.35 -7.81 2.40
#